data_AF-A0A0F9BRG5-F1
#
_entry.id   AF-A0A0F9BRG5-F1
#
_cell.length_a   1.000
_cell.length_b   1.000
_cell.length_c   1.000
_cell.angle_alpha   90.00
_cell.angle_beta   90.00
_cell.angle_gamma   90.00
#
_symmetry.space_group_name_H-M   'P 1'
#
loop_
_entity.id
_entity.type
_entity.pdbx_description
1 polymer ?
#
loop_
_entity_poly.entity_id
_entity_poly.type
_entity_poly.pdbx_seq_one_letter_code
_entity_poly.pdbx_strand_id
1 'polypeptide(L)'
;RHLYPDVDVCVICGLIGCVCAELDRPRLQCVHCNCKLTDRSSQWCEQCRDSNGNGLRRRNCSECGKEFSTGARLKVTCSVECSHAKRYRKAKERAQNCVVAWRRRCGRIGAIENRRTANAAESLFDVLAANRSWLNAEVKGACSTSGFDRVVNRGAGWETIQIKGIGRKDEKAAVHLKGSTKAYVDGDFDTLAVVDTSCGDVWLMPWAVVRNKRWWYPVGQWDAYKTHAMGYA
;
A
#
# COMPACT_ATOMS: atom_id res chain seq x y z
N ARG A 1 -6.73 75.74 19.18
CA ARG A 1 -7.33 74.73 18.26
C ARG A 1 -6.38 73.55 18.27
N HIS A 2 -6.76 72.48 18.99
CA HIS A 2 -7.08 71.14 18.43
C HIS A 2 -5.81 70.39 18.00
N LEU A 3 -5.47 69.17 18.41
CA LEU A 3 -6.11 68.02 19.08
C LEU A 3 -4.93 67.17 19.62
N TYR A 4 -5.07 66.43 20.71
CA TYR A 4 -5.02 64.95 20.79
C TYR A 4 -4.43 64.56 22.18
N PRO A 5 -4.61 63.33 22.68
CA PRO A 5 -5.89 62.66 22.97
C PRO A 5 -5.83 61.80 24.26
N ASP A 6 -6.99 61.32 24.69
CA ASP A 6 -7.20 60.02 25.35
C ASP A 6 -6.09 59.51 26.29
N VAL A 7 -6.15 59.99 27.54
CA VAL A 7 -5.57 59.24 28.66
C VAL A 7 -6.41 57.97 28.82
N ASP A 8 -5.86 56.82 28.44
CA ASP A 8 -6.50 55.51 28.60
C ASP A 8 -6.80 55.25 30.09
N VAL A 9 -8.04 55.54 30.49
CA VAL A 9 -8.58 55.16 31.80
C VAL A 9 -8.94 53.68 31.73
N CYS A 10 -8.44 52.87 32.66
CA CYS A 10 -8.78 51.45 32.72
C CYS A 10 -10.29 51.28 32.94
N VAL A 11 -11.01 50.66 31.98
CA VAL A 11 -12.48 50.46 32.03
C VAL A 11 -12.95 49.59 33.20
N ILE A 12 -12.04 48.83 33.83
CA ILE A 12 -12.36 47.94 34.96
C ILE A 12 -12.29 48.68 36.31
N CYS A 13 -11.36 49.62 36.49
CA CYS A 13 -11.11 50.23 37.80
C CYS A 13 -11.04 51.77 37.81
N GLY A 14 -11.10 52.43 36.65
CA GLY A 14 -11.16 53.89 36.55
C GLY A 14 -9.84 54.63 36.81
N LEU A 15 -8.71 53.94 37.00
CA LEU A 15 -7.40 54.57 37.28
C LEU A 15 -6.57 54.77 36.01
N ILE A 16 -6.01 55.98 35.86
CA ILE A 16 -5.06 56.35 34.80
C ILE A 16 -3.70 55.72 35.12
N GLY A 17 -3.18 54.88 34.21
CA GLY A 17 -1.89 54.19 34.37
C GLY A 17 -1.96 52.85 35.13
N CYS A 18 -3.14 52.22 35.28
CA CYS A 18 -3.23 50.91 35.94
C CYS A 18 -2.56 49.79 35.12
N VAL A 19 -1.75 48.94 35.79
CA VAL A 19 -1.18 47.68 35.25
C VAL A 19 -2.22 46.54 35.19
N CYS A 20 -3.51 46.87 35.29
CA CYS A 20 -4.65 45.96 35.20
C CYS A 20 -4.67 45.15 33.88
N ALA A 21 -3.91 45.59 32.86
CA ALA A 21 -3.71 44.90 31.59
C ALA A 21 -3.02 43.52 31.70
N GLU A 22 -2.48 43.13 32.86
CA GLU A 22 -1.96 41.77 33.05
C GLU A 22 -3.01 40.72 33.43
N LEU A 23 -4.25 41.12 33.75
CA LEU A 23 -5.26 40.20 34.28
C LEU A 23 -6.21 39.59 33.24
N ASP A 24 -6.09 39.93 31.96
CA ASP A 24 -6.90 39.33 30.88
C ASP A 24 -6.07 38.79 29.71
N ARG A 25 -4.84 38.33 30.00
CA ARG A 25 -4.13 37.49 29.01
C ARG A 25 -4.82 36.12 28.98
N PRO A 26 -5.33 35.67 27.82
CA PRO A 26 -6.06 34.41 27.71
C PRO A 26 -5.21 33.31 28.32
N ARG A 27 -5.78 32.60 29.28
CA ARG A 27 -5.14 31.50 30.00
C ARG A 27 -4.48 30.60 28.95
N LEU A 28 -3.18 30.37 29.07
CA LEU A 28 -2.45 29.42 28.22
C LEU A 28 -3.11 28.06 28.39
N GLN A 29 -3.95 27.69 27.42
CA GLN A 29 -4.79 26.51 27.48
C GLN A 29 -4.48 25.62 26.29
N CYS A 30 -4.41 24.32 26.54
CA CYS A 30 -4.27 23.33 25.49
C CYS A 30 -5.45 23.42 24.53
N VAL A 31 -5.17 23.59 23.23
CA VAL A 31 -6.23 23.70 22.20
C VAL A 31 -7.10 22.44 22.12
N HIS A 32 -6.60 21.28 22.58
CA HIS A 32 -7.33 20.02 22.57
C HIS A 32 -8.19 19.77 23.82
N CYS A 33 -7.65 19.98 25.01
CA CYS A 33 -8.27 19.56 26.27
C CYS A 33 -8.51 20.69 27.27
N ASN A 34 -8.16 21.92 26.90
CA ASN A 34 -8.34 23.13 27.68
C ASN A 34 -7.62 23.17 29.04
N CYS A 35 -6.70 22.23 29.31
CA CYS A 35 -5.91 22.25 30.53
C CYS A 35 -4.89 23.39 30.51
N LYS A 36 -4.54 23.90 31.68
CA LYS A 36 -3.55 24.98 31.83
C LYS A 36 -2.17 24.50 31.36
N LEU A 37 -1.49 25.34 30.57
CA LEU A 37 -0.13 25.12 30.09
C LEU A 37 0.83 25.96 30.94
N THR A 38 2.02 25.41 31.19
CA THR A 38 3.11 26.08 31.91
C THR A 38 4.01 26.90 30.97
N ASP A 39 4.02 26.57 29.68
CA ASP A 39 4.87 27.17 28.65
C ASP A 39 4.04 27.99 27.65
N ARG A 40 4.47 29.25 27.43
CA ARG A 40 3.84 30.21 26.50
C ARG A 40 4.01 29.85 25.03
N SER A 41 5.03 29.05 24.70
CA SER A 41 5.33 28.65 23.32
C SER A 41 4.57 27.39 22.89
N SER A 42 3.94 26.69 23.85
CA SER A 42 3.22 25.45 23.58
C SER A 42 1.73 25.69 23.36
N GLN A 43 1.17 25.04 22.34
CA GLN A 43 -0.29 25.03 22.09
C GLN A 43 -0.95 23.75 22.60
N TRP A 44 -0.15 22.76 23.01
CA TRP A 44 -0.59 21.42 23.37
C TRP A 44 0.03 21.02 24.70
N CYS A 45 -0.75 20.42 25.60
CA CYS A 45 -0.21 19.88 26.84
C CYS A 45 0.58 18.59 26.60
N GLU A 46 1.32 18.14 27.61
CA GLU A 46 2.12 16.90 27.54
C GLU A 46 1.30 15.68 27.14
N GLN A 47 0.05 15.59 27.57
CA GLN A 47 -0.84 14.47 27.22
C GLN A 47 -1.42 14.57 25.80
N CYS A 48 -1.41 15.76 25.21
CA CYS A 48 -2.00 16.04 23.90
C CYS A 48 -0.95 16.31 22.82
N ARG A 49 0.34 16.14 23.12
CA ARG A 49 1.45 16.34 22.17
C ARG A 49 2.24 15.06 21.95
N ASP A 50 2.82 14.91 20.76
CA ASP A 50 3.82 13.88 20.49
C ASP A 50 5.21 14.30 21.01
N SER A 51 6.20 13.43 20.84
CA SER A 51 7.59 13.69 21.24
C SER A 51 8.23 14.89 20.54
N ASN A 52 7.64 15.36 19.44
CA ASN A 52 8.11 16.51 18.66
C ASN A 52 7.31 17.79 18.98
N GLY A 53 6.41 17.74 19.96
CA GLY A 53 5.58 18.88 20.36
C GLY A 53 4.34 19.12 19.50
N ASN A 54 4.01 18.23 18.56
CA ASN A 54 2.84 18.37 17.70
C ASN A 54 1.58 17.79 18.36
N GLY A 55 0.42 18.41 18.12
CA GLY A 55 -0.86 17.91 18.61
C GLY A 55 -1.20 16.49 18.17
N LEU A 56 -1.50 15.62 19.12
CA LEU A 56 -2.03 14.28 18.89
C LEU A 56 -3.46 14.38 18.36
N ARG A 57 -3.73 13.68 17.26
CA ARG A 57 -5.06 13.61 16.65
C ARG A 57 -5.68 12.27 16.97
N ARG A 58 -6.85 12.28 17.61
CA ARG A 58 -7.69 11.10 17.76
C ARG A 58 -8.30 10.72 16.41
N ARG A 59 -8.20 9.45 16.04
CA ARG A 59 -8.71 8.89 14.78
C ARG A 59 -9.27 7.51 15.01
N ASN A 60 -10.27 7.14 14.21
CA ASN A 60 -10.76 5.77 14.14
C ASN A 60 -9.97 5.00 13.08
N CYS A 61 -9.51 3.81 13.42
CA CYS A 61 -8.81 2.95 12.47
C CYS A 61 -9.75 2.50 11.35
N SER A 62 -9.34 2.71 10.09
CA SER A 62 -10.15 2.34 8.92
C SER A 62 -10.33 0.83 8.72
N GLU A 63 -9.63 0.00 9.48
CA GLU A 63 -9.72 -1.46 9.39
C GLU A 63 -10.44 -2.10 10.58
N CYS A 64 -10.13 -1.69 11.81
CA CYS A 64 -10.70 -2.31 13.01
C CYS A 64 -11.66 -1.41 13.80
N GLY A 65 -11.84 -0.16 13.39
CA GLY A 65 -12.72 0.81 14.06
C GLY A 65 -12.18 1.37 15.39
N LYS A 66 -11.10 0.82 15.95
CA LYS A 66 -10.52 1.29 17.22
C LYS A 66 -10.05 2.73 17.14
N GLU A 67 -10.34 3.49 18.19
CA GLU A 67 -9.75 4.81 18.40
C GLU A 67 -8.26 4.71 18.68
N PHE A 68 -7.48 5.60 18.07
CA PHE A 68 -6.05 5.75 18.33
C PHE A 68 -5.60 7.21 18.16
N SER A 69 -4.53 7.58 18.86
CA SER A 69 -3.90 8.90 18.77
C SER A 69 -2.67 8.85 17.87
N THR A 70 -2.47 9.86 17.03
CA THR A 70 -1.30 9.96 16.15
C THR A 70 -0.90 11.40 15.89
N GLY A 71 0.40 11.70 15.92
CA GLY A 71 0.95 12.97 15.40
C GLY A 71 1.04 13.00 13.87
N ALA A 72 1.13 11.83 13.23
CA ALA A 72 1.22 11.73 11.77
C ALA A 72 -0.11 12.07 11.07
N ARG A 73 -0.10 13.12 10.24
CA ARG A 73 -1.28 13.62 9.49
C ARG A 73 -1.93 12.58 8.56
N LEU A 74 -1.18 11.61 8.07
CA LEU A 74 -1.65 10.61 7.11
C LEU A 74 -1.88 9.20 7.71
N LYS A 75 -1.57 8.99 9.00
CA LYS A 75 -1.79 7.69 9.63
C LYS A 75 -3.28 7.46 9.88
N VAL A 76 -3.78 6.32 9.41
CA VAL A 76 -5.21 5.96 9.40
C VAL A 76 -5.45 4.54 9.93
N THR A 77 -4.39 3.85 10.33
CA THR A 77 -4.44 2.53 10.94
C THR A 77 -3.78 2.57 12.31
N CYS A 78 -4.35 1.89 13.30
CA CYS A 78 -3.85 1.91 14.67
C CYS A 78 -2.57 1.07 14.84
N SER A 79 -2.42 0.00 14.06
CA SER A 79 -1.31 -0.96 14.16
C SER A 79 -0.72 -1.33 12.79
N VAL A 80 0.38 -2.09 12.82
CA VAL A 80 1.02 -2.65 11.62
C VAL A 80 0.12 -3.68 10.96
N GLU A 81 -0.56 -4.53 11.75
CA GLU A 81 -1.51 -5.53 11.27
C GLU A 81 -2.66 -4.86 10.52
N CYS A 82 -3.22 -3.77 11.08
CA CYS A 82 -4.25 -2.98 10.39
C CYS A 82 -3.69 -2.29 9.13
N SER A 83 -2.45 -1.84 9.13
CA SER A 83 -1.80 -1.32 7.93
C SER A 83 -1.70 -2.38 6.82
N HIS A 84 -1.31 -3.60 7.18
CA HIS A 84 -1.24 -4.73 6.26
C HIS A 84 -2.63 -5.15 5.75
N ALA A 85 -3.62 -5.27 6.63
CA ALA A 85 -5.00 -5.57 6.27
C ALA A 85 -5.57 -4.53 5.28
N LYS A 86 -5.30 -3.24 5.50
CA LYS A 86 -5.68 -2.17 4.58
C LYS A 86 -5.07 -2.34 3.19
N ARG A 87 -3.76 -2.61 3.14
CA ARG A 87 -3.03 -2.81 1.88
C ARG A 87 -3.60 -4.01 1.13
N TYR A 88 -3.83 -5.12 1.84
CA TYR A 88 -4.45 -6.32 1.30
C TYR A 88 -5.84 -6.06 0.72
N ARG A 89 -6.74 -5.39 1.46
CA ARG A 89 -8.08 -5.03 0.97
C ARG A 89 -8.01 -4.19 -0.30
N LYS A 90 -7.14 -3.16 -0.33
CA LYS A 90 -6.96 -2.31 -1.53
C LYS A 90 -6.40 -3.08 -2.72
N ALA A 91 -5.46 -4.01 -2.50
CA ALA A 91 -4.93 -4.86 -3.56
C ALA A 91 -6.03 -5.77 -4.13
N LYS A 92 -6.81 -6.42 -3.25
CA LYS A 92 -7.96 -7.25 -3.64
C LYS A 92 -9.00 -6.47 -4.43
N GLU A 93 -9.37 -5.27 -3.98
CA GLU A 93 -10.32 -4.39 -4.67
C GLU A 93 -9.81 -3.97 -6.06
N ARG A 94 -8.53 -3.58 -6.17
CA ARG A 94 -7.90 -3.26 -7.47
C ARG A 94 -7.94 -4.44 -8.42
N ALA A 95 -7.62 -5.63 -7.94
CA ALA A 95 -7.62 -6.82 -8.77
C ALA A 95 -9.04 -7.20 -9.21
N GLN A 96 -10.03 -7.12 -8.31
CA GLN A 96 -11.45 -7.32 -8.66
C GLN A 96 -11.93 -6.30 -9.70
N ASN A 97 -11.59 -5.02 -9.54
CA ASN A 97 -11.92 -3.98 -10.51
C ASN A 97 -11.21 -4.19 -11.85
N CYS A 98 -9.98 -4.67 -11.85
CA CYS A 98 -9.26 -5.08 -13.06
C CYS A 98 -9.97 -6.24 -13.76
N VAL A 99 -10.41 -7.27 -13.04
CA VAL A 99 -11.17 -8.40 -13.61
C VAL A 99 -12.50 -7.94 -14.20
N VAL A 100 -13.24 -7.06 -13.52
CA VAL A 100 -14.52 -6.52 -14.02
C VAL A 100 -14.28 -5.64 -15.26
N ALA A 101 -13.29 -4.75 -15.22
CA ALA A 101 -12.92 -3.91 -16.35
C ALA A 101 -12.44 -4.76 -17.54
N TRP A 102 -11.72 -5.85 -17.26
CA TRP A 102 -11.26 -6.82 -18.24
C TRP A 102 -12.44 -7.59 -18.86
N ARG A 103 -13.35 -8.14 -18.05
CA ARG A 103 -14.58 -8.81 -18.54
C ARG A 103 -15.43 -7.90 -19.44
N ARG A 104 -15.55 -6.61 -19.10
CA ARG A 104 -16.25 -5.62 -19.93
C ARG A 104 -15.53 -5.30 -21.23
N ARG A 105 -14.20 -5.36 -21.24
CA ARG A 105 -13.37 -4.96 -22.38
C ARG A 105 -13.12 -6.12 -23.34
N CYS A 106 -13.05 -7.37 -22.87
CA CYS A 106 -12.74 -8.57 -23.65
C CYS A 106 -13.88 -9.11 -24.53
N GLY A 107 -15.00 -8.41 -24.67
CA GLY A 107 -15.94 -8.65 -25.77
C GLY A 107 -15.39 -8.20 -27.14
N ARG A 108 -14.30 -7.42 -27.16
CA ARG A 108 -13.53 -7.06 -28.35
C ARG A 108 -12.07 -6.95 -27.94
N ILE A 109 -11.17 -6.98 -28.93
CA ILE A 109 -9.76 -6.56 -28.83
C ILE A 109 -8.77 -7.71 -28.58
N GLY A 110 -8.28 -8.23 -29.70
CA GLY A 110 -6.88 -8.62 -29.78
C GLY A 110 -5.97 -7.41 -29.57
N ALA A 111 -4.79 -7.66 -29.01
CA ALA A 111 -3.70 -6.70 -28.87
C ALA A 111 -3.93 -5.57 -27.85
N ILE A 112 -3.70 -5.85 -26.57
CA ILE A 112 -3.32 -4.83 -25.59
C ILE A 112 -1.84 -5.05 -25.27
N GLU A 113 -1.04 -4.02 -25.52
CA GLU A 113 0.43 -4.03 -25.51
C GLU A 113 1.08 -4.36 -24.14
N ASN A 114 2.30 -4.89 -24.24
CA ASN A 114 3.11 -5.62 -23.25
C ASN A 114 3.25 -5.03 -21.84
N ARG A 115 3.02 -3.72 -21.63
CA ARG A 115 3.15 -3.11 -20.29
C ARG A 115 1.88 -3.28 -19.44
N ARG A 116 0.71 -3.45 -20.07
CA ARG A 116 -0.56 -3.72 -19.34
C ARG A 116 -0.72 -5.20 -19.00
N THR A 117 -0.13 -6.11 -19.77
CA THR A 117 -0.17 -7.55 -19.51
C THR A 117 0.69 -7.96 -18.32
N ALA A 118 1.87 -7.34 -18.12
CA ALA A 118 2.69 -7.56 -16.92
C ALA A 118 1.92 -7.18 -15.64
N ASN A 119 1.33 -5.97 -15.61
CA ASN A 119 0.52 -5.52 -14.47
C ASN A 119 -0.72 -6.40 -14.24
N ALA A 120 -1.34 -6.91 -15.31
CA ALA A 120 -2.48 -7.81 -15.21
C ALA A 120 -2.09 -9.17 -14.65
N ALA A 121 -0.96 -9.73 -15.09
CA ALA A 121 -0.42 -11.00 -14.60
C ALA A 121 -0.11 -10.92 -13.10
N GLU A 122 0.57 -9.86 -12.68
CA GLU A 122 0.84 -9.59 -11.27
C GLU A 122 -0.44 -9.46 -10.44
N SER A 123 -1.43 -8.72 -10.94
CA SER A 123 -2.71 -8.55 -10.24
C SER A 123 -3.49 -9.87 -10.09
N LEU A 124 -3.46 -10.72 -11.11
CA LEU A 124 -4.09 -12.04 -11.08
C LEU A 124 -3.35 -13.00 -10.14
N PHE A 125 -2.03 -12.91 -10.08
CA PHE A 125 -1.25 -13.65 -9.09
C PHE A 125 -1.59 -13.21 -7.67
N ASP A 126 -1.75 -11.91 -7.42
CA ASP A 126 -2.15 -11.41 -6.11
C ASP A 126 -3.53 -11.95 -5.68
N VAL A 127 -4.47 -12.13 -6.63
CA VAL A 127 -5.77 -12.79 -6.39
C VAL A 127 -5.61 -14.26 -6.04
N LEU A 128 -4.76 -14.99 -6.77
CA LEU A 128 -4.44 -16.38 -6.45
C LEU A 128 -3.90 -16.50 -5.01
N ALA A 129 -2.89 -15.69 -4.67
CA ALA A 129 -2.29 -15.70 -3.34
C ALA A 129 -3.32 -15.40 -2.25
N ALA A 130 -4.16 -14.38 -2.48
CA ALA A 130 -5.27 -14.05 -1.59
C ALA A 130 -6.26 -15.22 -1.39
N ASN A 131 -6.69 -15.86 -2.47
CA ASN A 131 -7.62 -16.99 -2.43
C ASN A 131 -7.04 -18.22 -1.74
N ARG A 132 -5.72 -18.40 -1.82
CA ARG A 132 -4.99 -19.47 -1.13
C ARG A 132 -4.54 -19.08 0.28
N SER A 133 -4.88 -17.88 0.75
CA SER A 133 -4.46 -17.34 2.05
C SER A 133 -2.93 -17.33 2.24
N TRP A 134 -2.19 -17.07 1.16
CA TRP A 134 -0.74 -16.89 1.20
C TRP A 134 -0.39 -15.47 1.64
N LEU A 135 0.65 -15.34 2.46
CA LEU A 135 1.24 -14.02 2.70
C LEU A 135 2.04 -13.64 1.46
N ASN A 136 1.71 -12.51 0.83
CA ASN A 136 2.31 -12.09 -0.43
C ASN A 136 2.83 -10.65 -0.31
N ALA A 137 4.12 -10.47 -0.53
CA ALA A 137 4.80 -9.18 -0.46
C ALA A 137 5.37 -8.80 -1.83
N GLU A 138 5.01 -7.60 -2.29
CA GLU A 138 5.53 -6.99 -3.51
C GLU A 138 6.94 -6.42 -3.28
N VAL A 139 7.87 -6.73 -4.19
CA VAL A 139 9.24 -6.18 -4.15
C VAL A 139 9.31 -4.96 -5.07
N LYS A 140 9.23 -3.76 -4.49
CA LYS A 140 9.34 -2.49 -5.25
C LYS A 140 10.74 -1.89 -5.22
N GLY A 141 11.21 -1.46 -6.39
CA GLY A 141 11.77 -0.11 -6.60
C GLY A 141 13.16 0.23 -6.06
N ALA A 142 13.83 -0.62 -5.28
CA ALA A 142 15.23 -0.40 -4.87
C ALA A 142 16.15 -1.59 -5.18
N CYS A 143 15.58 -2.75 -5.50
CA CYS A 143 16.26 -3.96 -5.93
C CYS A 143 15.82 -4.32 -7.36
N SER A 144 15.90 -3.41 -8.33
CA SER A 144 15.62 -3.77 -9.75
C SER A 144 16.57 -4.84 -10.31
N THR A 145 17.57 -5.25 -9.53
CA THR A 145 18.46 -6.39 -9.75
C THR A 145 17.96 -7.71 -9.18
N SER A 146 16.99 -7.71 -8.25
CA SER A 146 16.41 -8.94 -7.71
C SER A 146 15.58 -9.58 -8.81
N GLY A 147 15.98 -10.76 -9.29
CA GLY A 147 15.39 -11.45 -10.43
C GLY A 147 13.96 -11.98 -10.21
N PHE A 148 13.17 -11.37 -9.31
CA PHE A 148 11.83 -11.79 -8.90
C PHE A 148 10.91 -10.61 -8.57
N ASP A 149 9.60 -10.84 -8.61
CA ASP A 149 8.54 -9.82 -8.43
C ASP A 149 7.85 -9.88 -7.07
N ARG A 150 7.80 -11.06 -6.42
CA ARG A 150 7.13 -11.29 -5.13
C ARG A 150 7.95 -12.15 -4.18
N VAL A 151 7.67 -12.00 -2.89
CA VAL A 151 8.05 -12.95 -1.83
C VAL A 151 6.78 -13.47 -1.19
N VAL A 152 6.60 -14.79 -1.18
CA VAL A 152 5.35 -15.45 -0.79
C VAL A 152 5.60 -16.47 0.31
N ASN A 153 4.76 -16.47 1.35
CA ASN A 153 4.72 -17.55 2.35
C ASN A 153 3.50 -18.43 2.10
N ARG A 154 3.74 -19.73 1.84
CA ARG A 154 2.70 -20.73 1.55
C ARG A 154 2.47 -21.72 2.70
N GLY A 155 2.86 -21.35 3.91
CA GLY A 155 2.78 -22.20 5.11
C GLY A 155 4.01 -23.10 5.32
N ALA A 156 4.64 -23.57 4.24
CA ALA A 156 5.87 -24.38 4.32
C ALA A 156 7.17 -23.56 4.43
N GLY A 157 7.10 -22.25 4.21
CA GLY A 157 8.26 -21.37 4.17
C GLY A 157 8.02 -20.16 3.26
N TRP A 158 9.03 -19.30 3.21
CA TRP A 158 9.10 -18.16 2.29
C TRP A 158 9.78 -18.58 0.98
N GLU A 159 9.20 -18.19 -0.14
CA GLU A 159 9.77 -18.37 -1.48
C GLU A 159 9.70 -17.09 -2.30
N THR A 160 10.66 -16.94 -3.20
CA THR A 160 10.74 -15.85 -4.18
C THR A 160 10.07 -16.25 -5.49
N ILE A 161 9.21 -15.37 -6.02
CA ILE A 161 8.41 -15.64 -7.22
C ILE A 161 8.74 -14.62 -8.32
N GLN A 162 9.14 -15.09 -9.48
CA GLN A 162 9.12 -14.31 -10.71
C GLN A 162 7.79 -14.53 -11.44
N ILE A 163 7.14 -13.45 -11.85
CA ILE A 163 5.86 -13.48 -12.56
C ILE A 163 6.09 -13.17 -14.04
N LYS A 164 5.44 -13.94 -14.92
CA LYS A 164 5.40 -13.67 -16.36
C LYS A 164 3.97 -13.78 -16.87
N GLY A 165 3.49 -12.72 -17.52
CA GLY A 165 2.20 -12.74 -18.20
C GLY A 165 2.31 -13.35 -19.59
N ILE A 166 1.36 -14.20 -19.94
CA ILE A 166 1.08 -14.60 -21.33
C ILE A 166 -0.30 -14.12 -21.75
N GLY A 167 -0.44 -13.83 -23.04
CA GLY A 167 -1.73 -13.65 -23.69
C GLY A 167 -1.88 -14.67 -24.79
N ARG A 168 -3.05 -15.31 -24.91
CA ARG A 168 -3.39 -16.15 -26.06
C ARG A 168 -3.65 -15.26 -27.26
N LYS A 169 -2.62 -14.90 -28.01
CA LYS A 169 -2.79 -14.40 -29.38
C LYS A 169 -2.83 -15.54 -30.39
N ASP A 170 -2.12 -16.63 -30.12
CA ASP A 170 -2.06 -17.84 -30.94
C ASP A 170 -1.83 -19.05 -30.00
N GLU A 171 -2.20 -20.27 -30.40
CA GLU A 171 -2.04 -21.53 -29.63
C GLU A 171 -0.59 -21.85 -29.20
N LYS A 172 0.37 -21.03 -29.65
CA LYS A 172 1.80 -21.10 -29.35
C LYS A 172 2.24 -20.10 -28.28
N ALA A 173 1.38 -19.80 -27.31
CA ALA A 173 1.74 -18.92 -26.20
C ALA A 173 2.99 -19.49 -25.48
N ALA A 174 4.07 -18.71 -25.45
CA ALA A 174 5.34 -19.09 -24.86
C ALA A 174 5.85 -17.98 -23.94
N VAL A 175 6.54 -18.39 -22.88
CA VAL A 175 7.18 -17.45 -21.94
C VAL A 175 8.67 -17.38 -22.23
N HIS A 176 9.14 -16.18 -22.51
CA HIS A 176 10.57 -15.90 -22.56
C HIS A 176 11.15 -15.81 -21.15
N LEU A 177 12.08 -16.72 -20.85
CA LEU A 177 12.84 -16.77 -19.59
C LEU A 177 14.09 -15.89 -19.61
N LYS A 178 14.17 -14.89 -20.50
CA LYS A 178 15.23 -13.88 -20.46
C LYS A 178 14.70 -12.63 -19.80
N GLY A 179 15.49 -12.07 -18.89
CA GLY A 179 15.43 -10.63 -18.63
C GLY A 179 15.79 -9.85 -19.90
N SER A 180 15.60 -8.54 -19.89
CA SER A 180 15.96 -7.67 -21.02
C SER A 180 17.44 -7.77 -21.43
N THR A 181 18.31 -8.18 -20.49
CA THR A 181 19.78 -8.18 -20.68
C THR A 181 20.48 -9.47 -20.25
N LYS A 182 19.86 -10.33 -19.42
CA LYS A 182 20.49 -11.57 -18.93
C LYS A 182 19.51 -12.74 -18.81
N ALA A 183 20.02 -13.95 -18.96
CA ALA A 183 19.32 -15.17 -18.58
C ALA A 183 19.17 -15.21 -17.04
N TYR A 184 18.08 -15.82 -16.55
CA TYR A 184 17.97 -16.13 -15.14
C TYR A 184 18.99 -17.21 -14.74
N VAL A 185 19.53 -17.11 -13.53
CA VAL A 185 20.50 -18.06 -12.94
C VAL A 185 19.98 -18.65 -11.63
N ASP A 186 20.62 -19.73 -11.17
CA ASP A 186 20.31 -20.34 -9.86
C ASP A 186 20.39 -19.26 -8.75
N GLY A 187 19.29 -19.12 -8.01
CA GLY A 187 19.15 -18.13 -6.94
C GLY A 187 18.47 -16.81 -7.35
N ASP A 188 18.14 -16.59 -8.63
CA ASP A 188 17.37 -15.41 -9.03
C ASP A 188 15.92 -15.48 -8.51
N PHE A 189 15.32 -16.68 -8.46
CA PHE A 189 14.03 -16.95 -7.83
C PHE A 189 13.82 -18.44 -7.55
N ASP A 190 12.88 -18.77 -6.67
CA ASP A 190 12.53 -20.15 -6.33
C ASP A 190 11.46 -20.74 -7.25
N THR A 191 10.47 -19.93 -7.63
CA THR A 191 9.32 -20.36 -8.44
C THR A 191 9.00 -19.36 -9.54
N LEU A 192 8.75 -19.86 -10.76
CA LEU A 192 8.20 -19.09 -11.87
C LEU A 192 6.68 -19.21 -11.86
N ALA A 193 5.98 -18.08 -11.74
CA ALA A 193 4.55 -17.97 -11.94
C ALA A 193 4.25 -17.48 -13.36
N VAL A 194 3.72 -18.37 -14.21
CA VAL A 194 3.20 -17.95 -15.51
C VAL A 194 1.72 -17.72 -15.40
N VAL A 195 1.24 -16.56 -15.84
CA VAL A 195 -0.15 -16.15 -15.70
C VAL A 195 -0.76 -15.93 -17.08
N ASP A 196 -1.77 -16.73 -17.42
CA ASP A 196 -2.59 -16.48 -18.59
C ASP A 196 -3.57 -15.36 -18.29
N THR A 197 -3.24 -14.17 -18.80
CA THR A 197 -4.05 -12.96 -18.61
C THR A 197 -5.40 -13.03 -19.32
N SER A 198 -5.63 -14.05 -20.17
CA SER A 198 -6.91 -14.24 -20.87
C SER A 198 -7.91 -15.11 -20.11
N CYS A 199 -7.48 -15.96 -19.18
CA CYS A 199 -8.39 -16.83 -18.41
C CYS A 199 -8.15 -16.79 -16.89
N GLY A 200 -7.03 -16.22 -16.44
CA GLY A 200 -6.64 -16.22 -15.02
C GLY A 200 -6.03 -17.54 -14.55
N ASP A 201 -5.65 -18.41 -15.47
CA ASP A 201 -4.86 -19.60 -15.14
C ASP A 201 -3.45 -19.19 -14.73
N VAL A 202 -2.92 -19.88 -13.72
CA VAL A 202 -1.57 -19.65 -13.21
C VAL A 202 -0.84 -20.98 -13.14
N TRP A 203 0.37 -21.04 -13.68
CA TRP A 203 1.27 -22.20 -13.53
C TRP A 203 2.40 -21.84 -12.60
N LEU A 204 2.59 -22.63 -11.54
CA LEU A 204 3.64 -22.44 -10.55
C LEU A 204 4.72 -23.49 -10.74
N MET A 205 5.82 -23.11 -11.36
CA MET A 205 6.89 -24.03 -11.73
C MET A 205 8.13 -23.77 -10.85
N PRO A 206 8.57 -24.76 -10.05
CA PRO A 206 9.80 -24.63 -9.27
C PRO A 206 11.01 -24.42 -10.18
N TRP A 207 11.98 -23.63 -9.75
CA TRP A 207 13.20 -23.31 -10.52
C TRP A 207 13.92 -24.55 -11.04
N ALA A 208 13.99 -25.62 -10.25
CA ALA A 208 14.57 -26.90 -10.66
C ALA A 208 13.95 -27.48 -11.94
N VAL A 209 12.66 -27.21 -12.17
CA VAL A 209 11.93 -27.61 -13.38
C VAL A 209 12.29 -26.70 -14.55
N VAL A 210 12.47 -25.40 -14.31
CA VAL A 210 12.61 -24.38 -15.36
C VAL A 210 14.06 -24.17 -15.81
N ARG A 211 15.05 -24.37 -14.95
CA ARG A 211 16.46 -24.01 -15.23
C ARG A 211 17.10 -24.73 -16.42
N ASN A 212 16.64 -25.95 -16.72
CA ASN A 212 17.19 -26.79 -17.80
C ASN A 212 16.42 -26.66 -19.12
N LYS A 213 15.44 -25.76 -19.16
CA LYS A 213 14.39 -25.77 -20.18
C LYS A 213 14.70 -24.68 -21.22
N ARG A 214 14.71 -25.05 -22.51
CA ARG A 214 14.87 -24.09 -23.62
C ARG A 214 13.68 -23.12 -23.66
N TRP A 215 13.94 -21.88 -24.07
CA TRP A 215 13.12 -20.66 -24.02
C TRP A 215 11.65 -20.68 -24.51
N TRP A 216 11.07 -21.84 -24.86
CA TRP A 216 9.76 -22.01 -25.45
C TRP A 216 9.08 -23.28 -24.90
N TYR A 217 7.91 -23.12 -24.27
CA TYR A 217 7.07 -24.24 -23.86
C TYR A 217 5.63 -24.05 -24.33
N PRO A 218 5.04 -25.06 -24.96
CA PRO A 218 3.60 -25.08 -25.20
C PRO A 218 2.86 -25.30 -23.88
N VAL A 219 1.83 -24.50 -23.64
CA VAL A 219 1.03 -24.46 -22.40
C VAL A 219 0.47 -25.83 -22.01
N GLY A 220 0.19 -26.72 -22.96
CA GLY A 220 -0.34 -28.07 -22.70
C GLY A 220 0.63 -29.01 -21.96
N GLN A 221 1.91 -28.67 -21.82
CA GLN A 221 2.85 -29.46 -21.02
C GLN A 221 2.88 -29.06 -19.53
N TRP A 222 2.10 -28.05 -19.15
CA TRP A 222 2.16 -27.47 -17.79
C TRP A 222 0.98 -27.84 -16.91
N ASP A 223 0.03 -28.66 -17.38
CA ASP A 223 -1.20 -28.91 -16.64
C ASP A 223 -0.97 -29.49 -15.23
N ALA A 224 0.12 -30.22 -15.01
CA ALA A 224 0.52 -30.69 -13.68
C ALA A 224 0.85 -29.55 -12.67
N TYR A 225 1.19 -28.36 -13.15
CA TYR A 225 1.54 -27.18 -12.35
C TYR A 225 0.42 -26.12 -12.32
N LYS A 226 -0.70 -26.42 -12.99
CA LYS A 226 -1.79 -25.49 -13.18
C LYS A 226 -2.58 -25.28 -11.89
N THR A 227 -2.86 -24.03 -11.59
CA THR A 227 -3.82 -23.62 -10.57
C THR A 227 -4.68 -22.48 -11.11
N HIS A 228 -5.95 -22.45 -10.73
CA HIS A 228 -6.86 -21.38 -11.12
C HIS A 228 -6.80 -20.24 -10.11
N ALA A 229 -6.55 -19.01 -10.57
CA ALA A 229 -6.60 -17.85 -9.68
C ALA A 229 -8.03 -17.56 -9.19
N MET A 230 -9.04 -17.86 -10.01
CA MET A 230 -10.42 -17.41 -9.78
C MET A 230 -11.36 -18.44 -9.11
N GLY A 231 -10.84 -19.58 -8.61
CA GLY A 231 -11.64 -20.51 -7.79
C GLY A 231 -12.85 -21.14 -8.48
N TYR A 232 -12.91 -21.12 -9.81
CA TYR A 232 -13.87 -21.92 -10.56
C TYR A 232 -13.35 -23.36 -10.58
N ALA A 233 -14.12 -24.27 -9.96
CA ALA A 233 -14.03 -25.71 -10.16
C ALA A 233 -14.66 -26.08 -11.50
#